data_AF-A0A7C3E5S3-F1
#
_entry.id   AF-A0A7C3E5S3-F1
#
_cell.length_a   1.000
_cell.length_b   1.000
_cell.length_c   1.000
_cell.angle_alpha   90.00
_cell.angle_beta   90.00
_cell.angle_gamma   90.00
#
_symmetry.space_group_name_H-M   'P 1'
#
loop_
_entity.id
_entity.type
_entity.pdbx_description
1 polymer ?
#
loop_
_entity_poly.entity_id
_entity_poly.type
_entity_poly.pdbx_seq_one_letter_code
_entity_poly.pdbx_strand_id
1 'polypeptide(L)'
;MAEISKLDIQASSWIELYHQALQEALKLVQHLEEASFQERQELVKGWQDSVSMRFIMDRDTELGQFLNAAFSGQGVAYSGLESIILERLGELEDPLQAAQMVQKLLTETVQRMENLPLDLQTGKDRQAMESLQLFTVIMGKLFRLLPLLSFMEIKTETLKSLLEEIGKILQELLSAYEAKDTVLVGDLAEYEIAPRLRSLQEALAPLTASS
;
A
#
# COMPACT_ATOMS: atom_id res chain seq x y z
N MET A 1 -10.00 -39.56 23.47
CA MET A 1 -10.09 -38.09 23.43
C MET A 1 -8.70 -37.57 23.75
N ALA A 2 -8.05 -36.89 22.81
CA ALA A 2 -6.74 -36.29 23.07
C ALA A 2 -6.95 -34.98 23.84
N GLU A 3 -6.49 -34.93 25.08
CA GLU A 3 -6.43 -33.70 25.88
C GLU A 3 -5.38 -32.77 25.25
N ILE A 4 -5.83 -31.59 24.80
CA ILE A 4 -4.93 -30.49 24.43
C ILE A 4 -4.35 -29.97 25.75
N SER A 5 -3.17 -30.49 26.15
CA SER A 5 -2.60 -30.25 27.48
C SER A 5 -1.79 -28.96 27.61
N LYS A 6 -1.60 -28.20 26.52
CA LYS A 6 -1.01 -26.86 26.54
C LYS A 6 -1.56 -26.03 25.38
N LEU A 7 -2.35 -25.02 25.72
CA LEU A 7 -2.58 -23.89 24.86
C LEU A 7 -1.37 -22.95 25.07
N ASP A 8 -0.32 -23.13 24.27
CA ASP A 8 0.83 -22.24 24.26
C ASP A 8 0.41 -20.95 23.53
N ILE A 9 -0.36 -20.10 24.21
CA ILE A 9 -0.62 -18.74 23.70
C ILE A 9 0.65 -17.95 23.96
N GLN A 10 1.61 -18.01 23.04
CA GLN A 10 2.48 -16.85 22.86
C GLN A 10 1.57 -15.73 22.35
N ALA A 11 1.48 -14.63 23.10
CA ALA A 11 0.75 -13.46 22.66
C ALA A 11 1.53 -12.82 21.51
N SER A 12 1.33 -13.33 20.30
CA SER A 12 1.92 -12.74 19.10
C SER A 12 1.29 -11.38 18.85
N SER A 13 2.11 -10.36 18.62
CA SER A 13 1.60 -9.07 18.17
C SER A 13 0.96 -9.23 16.78
N TRP A 14 0.03 -8.33 16.42
CA TRP A 14 -0.56 -8.37 15.08
C TRP A 14 0.51 -8.21 13.97
N ILE A 15 1.62 -7.52 14.26
CA ILE A 15 2.76 -7.37 13.34
C ILE A 15 3.48 -8.70 13.14
N GLU A 16 3.73 -9.47 14.21
CA GLU A 16 4.35 -10.79 14.10
C GLU A 16 3.47 -11.76 13.31
N LEU A 17 2.16 -11.74 13.57
CA LEU A 17 1.20 -12.54 12.80
C LEU A 17 1.13 -12.10 11.34
N TYR A 18 1.18 -10.80 11.07
CA TYR A 18 1.17 -10.28 9.70
C TYR A 18 2.45 -10.68 8.96
N HIS A 19 3.60 -10.52 9.60
CA HIS A 19 4.90 -10.91 9.06
C HIS A 19 4.93 -12.41 8.73
N GLN A 20 4.44 -13.28 9.63
CA GLN A 20 4.32 -14.72 9.36
C GLN A 20 3.41 -15.01 8.16
N ALA A 21 2.24 -14.37 8.10
CA ALA A 21 1.32 -14.54 6.98
C ALA A 21 1.94 -14.11 5.64
N LEU A 22 2.68 -13.00 5.63
CA LEU A 22 3.43 -12.52 4.45
C LEU A 22 4.55 -13.48 4.05
N GLN A 23 5.28 -14.06 5.01
CA GLN A 23 6.31 -15.07 4.72
C GLN A 23 5.72 -16.34 4.12
N GLU A 24 4.53 -16.77 4.58
CA GLU A 24 3.82 -17.90 3.97
C GLU A 24 3.34 -17.57 2.55
N ALA A 25 2.78 -16.38 2.34
CA ALA A 25 2.39 -15.90 1.02
C ALA A 25 3.60 -15.86 0.06
N LEU A 26 4.76 -15.37 0.52
CA LEU A 26 5.99 -15.30 -0.27
C LEU A 26 6.44 -16.69 -0.72
N LYS A 27 6.53 -17.64 0.23
CA LYS A 27 6.91 -19.03 -0.07
C LYS A 27 5.96 -19.67 -1.07
N LEU A 28 4.65 -19.43 -0.92
CA LEU A 28 3.65 -19.93 -1.85
C LEU A 28 3.86 -19.35 -3.25
N VAL A 29 3.98 -18.03 -3.37
CA VAL A 29 4.16 -17.35 -4.67
C VAL A 29 5.40 -17.86 -5.39
N GLN A 30 6.53 -17.99 -4.68
CA GLN A 30 7.78 -18.55 -5.23
C GLN A 30 7.59 -20.01 -5.70
N HIS A 31 6.91 -20.84 -4.91
CA HIS A 31 6.65 -22.23 -5.28
C HIS A 31 5.72 -22.35 -6.51
N LEU A 32 4.74 -21.46 -6.63
CA LEU A 32 3.79 -21.45 -7.74
C LEU A 32 4.43 -21.12 -9.09
N GLU A 33 5.58 -20.43 -9.12
CA GLU A 33 6.29 -20.14 -10.37
C GLU A 33 6.76 -21.43 -11.07
N GLU A 34 7.28 -22.37 -10.29
CA GLU A 34 7.87 -23.62 -10.78
C GLU A 34 6.88 -24.80 -10.76
N ALA A 35 5.79 -24.69 -9.99
CA ALA A 35 4.82 -25.76 -9.81
C ALA A 35 4.09 -26.17 -11.10
N SER A 36 3.80 -27.47 -11.21
CA SER A 36 2.95 -28.01 -12.27
C SER A 36 1.51 -27.50 -12.15
N PHE A 37 0.71 -27.60 -13.22
CA PHE A 37 -0.68 -27.13 -13.19
C PHE A 37 -1.53 -27.79 -12.08
N GLN A 38 -1.41 -29.11 -11.90
CA GLN A 38 -2.15 -29.84 -10.87
C GLN A 38 -1.73 -29.40 -9.47
N GLU A 39 -0.42 -29.28 -9.24
CA GLU A 39 0.14 -28.83 -7.97
C GLU A 39 -0.27 -27.39 -7.63
N ARG A 40 -0.30 -26.49 -8.61
CA ARG A 40 -0.81 -25.12 -8.42
C ARG A 40 -2.25 -25.11 -7.92
N GLN A 41 -3.12 -25.96 -8.48
CA GLN A 41 -4.51 -26.04 -8.02
C GLN A 41 -4.63 -26.49 -6.57
N GLU A 42 -3.84 -27.48 -6.16
CA GLU A 42 -3.83 -27.99 -4.79
C GLU A 42 -3.31 -26.94 -3.80
N LEU A 43 -2.21 -26.26 -4.15
CA LEU A 43 -1.60 -25.21 -3.33
C LEU A 43 -2.51 -23.99 -3.17
N VAL A 44 -3.08 -23.49 -4.28
CA VAL A 44 -4.01 -22.35 -4.25
C VAL A 44 -5.25 -22.68 -3.42
N LYS A 45 -5.80 -23.89 -3.56
CA LYS A 45 -6.94 -24.31 -2.75
C LYS A 45 -6.59 -24.34 -1.26
N GLY A 46 -5.43 -24.90 -0.90
CA GLY A 46 -4.95 -24.89 0.49
C GLY A 46 -4.77 -23.47 1.05
N TRP A 47 -4.28 -22.54 0.22
CA TRP A 47 -4.10 -21.15 0.59
C TRP A 47 -5.42 -20.41 0.84
N GLN A 48 -6.42 -20.60 -0.02
CA GLN A 48 -7.72 -19.93 0.11
C GLN A 48 -8.40 -20.20 1.45
N ASP A 49 -8.20 -21.39 2.02
CA ASP A 49 -8.75 -21.78 3.32
C ASP A 49 -7.83 -21.43 4.52
N SER A 50 -6.64 -20.91 4.26
CA SER A 50 -5.61 -20.65 5.29
C SER A 50 -5.95 -19.47 6.21
N VAL A 51 -5.42 -19.51 7.44
CA VAL A 51 -5.51 -18.39 8.39
C VAL A 51 -4.74 -17.17 7.87
N SER A 52 -3.59 -17.40 7.24
CA SER A 52 -2.73 -16.35 6.67
C SER A 52 -3.45 -15.54 5.60
N MET A 53 -4.17 -16.21 4.69
CA MET A 53 -4.98 -15.52 3.68
C MET A 53 -6.08 -14.65 4.31
N ARG A 54 -6.80 -15.18 5.30
CA ARG A 54 -7.84 -14.41 6.02
C ARG A 54 -7.26 -13.22 6.75
N PHE A 55 -6.10 -13.41 7.38
CA PHE A 55 -5.41 -12.37 8.13
C PHE A 55 -4.88 -11.27 7.20
N ILE A 56 -4.28 -11.63 6.06
CA ILE A 56 -3.86 -10.66 5.04
C ILE A 56 -5.08 -9.90 4.52
N MET A 57 -6.19 -10.56 4.18
CA MET A 57 -7.39 -9.88 3.69
C MET A 57 -7.96 -8.85 4.68
N ASP A 58 -7.89 -9.14 5.98
CA ASP A 58 -8.32 -8.24 7.05
C ASP A 58 -7.38 -7.04 7.24
N ARG A 59 -6.06 -7.25 7.14
CA ARG A 59 -5.05 -6.23 7.43
C ARG A 59 -4.58 -5.42 6.23
N ASP A 60 -4.53 -6.04 5.07
CA ASP A 60 -4.12 -5.48 3.80
C ASP A 60 -5.01 -6.05 2.70
N THR A 61 -6.22 -5.52 2.62
CA THR A 61 -7.24 -5.95 1.66
C THR A 61 -6.75 -5.83 0.22
N GLU A 62 -5.91 -4.85 -0.11
CA GLU A 62 -5.33 -4.67 -1.44
C GLU A 62 -4.43 -5.87 -1.80
N LEU A 63 -3.47 -6.21 -0.93
CA LEU A 63 -2.61 -7.38 -1.16
C LEU A 63 -3.44 -8.67 -1.23
N GLY A 64 -4.43 -8.82 -0.35
CA GLY A 64 -5.35 -9.97 -0.37
C GLY A 64 -6.09 -10.11 -1.71
N GLN A 65 -6.54 -9.00 -2.29
CA GLN A 65 -7.18 -9.00 -3.60
C GLN A 65 -6.19 -9.34 -4.73
N PHE A 66 -4.96 -8.82 -4.68
CA PHE A 66 -3.93 -9.15 -5.65
C PHE A 66 -3.56 -10.63 -5.63
N LEU A 67 -3.40 -11.23 -4.44
CA LEU A 67 -3.17 -12.67 -4.28
C LEU A 67 -4.32 -13.49 -4.90
N ASN A 68 -5.57 -13.16 -4.56
CA ASN A 68 -6.74 -13.86 -5.10
C ASN A 68 -6.85 -13.75 -6.63
N ALA A 69 -6.61 -12.56 -7.18
CA ALA A 69 -6.65 -12.35 -8.63
C ALA A 69 -5.58 -13.19 -9.33
N ALA A 70 -4.33 -13.14 -8.84
CA ALA A 70 -3.22 -13.88 -9.44
C ALA A 70 -3.44 -15.40 -9.36
N PHE A 71 -3.92 -15.90 -8.23
CA PHE A 71 -4.21 -17.32 -8.03
C PHE A 71 -5.43 -17.80 -8.84
N SER A 72 -6.25 -16.87 -9.32
CA SER A 72 -7.32 -17.12 -10.30
C SER A 72 -6.87 -16.94 -11.76
N GLY A 73 -5.57 -16.68 -11.99
CA GLY A 73 -4.99 -16.47 -13.32
C GLY A 73 -5.22 -15.07 -13.91
N GLN A 74 -5.49 -14.07 -13.07
CA GLN A 74 -5.78 -12.68 -13.47
C GLN A 74 -4.86 -11.69 -12.76
N GLY A 75 -4.76 -10.46 -13.26
CA GLY A 75 -4.04 -9.39 -12.56
C GLY A 75 -2.51 -9.55 -12.61
N VAL A 76 -1.87 -9.46 -11.44
CA VAL A 76 -0.41 -9.36 -11.31
C VAL A 76 0.24 -10.75 -11.45
N ALA A 77 1.35 -10.82 -12.18
CA ALA A 77 2.16 -12.05 -12.26
C ALA A 77 2.80 -12.40 -10.90
N TYR A 78 3.20 -13.66 -10.71
CA TYR A 78 3.80 -14.12 -9.44
C TYR A 78 5.05 -13.34 -9.03
N SER A 79 5.99 -13.08 -9.94
CA SER A 79 7.14 -12.20 -9.68
C SER A 79 6.77 -10.77 -9.25
N GLY A 80 5.65 -10.24 -9.78
CA GLY A 80 5.10 -8.97 -9.35
C GLY A 80 4.51 -9.04 -7.94
N LEU A 81 3.79 -10.12 -7.60
CA LEU A 81 3.32 -10.37 -6.24
C LEU A 81 4.47 -10.54 -5.25
N GLU A 82 5.51 -11.29 -5.62
CA GLU A 82 6.72 -11.43 -4.82
C GLU A 82 7.31 -10.07 -4.48
N SER A 83 7.44 -9.18 -5.47
CA SER A 83 7.94 -7.82 -5.26
C SER A 83 7.07 -7.02 -4.28
N ILE A 84 5.74 -7.14 -4.38
CA ILE A 84 4.80 -6.47 -3.47
C ILE A 84 4.94 -7.04 -2.05
N ILE A 85 5.00 -8.35 -1.90
CA ILE A 85 5.12 -9.01 -0.58
C ILE A 85 6.44 -8.65 0.09
N LEU A 86 7.55 -8.65 -0.67
CA LEU A 86 8.85 -8.23 -0.18
C LEU A 86 8.86 -6.76 0.26
N GLU A 87 8.15 -5.88 -0.47
CA GLU A 87 7.96 -4.50 -0.02
C GLU A 87 7.21 -4.44 1.32
N ARG A 88 6.11 -5.18 1.48
CA ARG A 88 5.36 -5.22 2.75
C ARG A 88 6.21 -5.78 3.89
N LEU A 89 7.01 -6.83 3.65
CA LEU A 89 7.94 -7.36 4.65
C LEU A 89 8.97 -6.30 5.07
N GLY A 90 9.57 -5.58 4.12
CA GLY A 90 10.48 -4.47 4.42
C GLY A 90 9.81 -3.34 5.19
N GLU A 91 8.55 -3.01 4.89
CA GLU A 91 7.74 -2.05 5.66
C GLU A 91 7.57 -2.48 7.13
N LEU A 92 7.45 -3.79 7.41
CA LEU A 92 7.35 -4.32 8.79
C LEU A 92 8.70 -4.38 9.51
N GLU A 93 9.77 -4.69 8.78
CA GLU A 93 11.12 -4.83 9.33
C GLU A 93 11.70 -3.47 9.76
N ASP A 94 11.53 -2.44 8.93
CA ASP A 94 11.98 -1.08 9.23
C ASP A 94 10.94 -0.03 8.77
N PRO A 95 9.86 0.18 9.56
CA PRO A 95 8.83 1.15 9.24
C PRO A 95 9.35 2.59 9.14
N LEU A 96 10.39 2.93 9.91
CA LEU A 96 11.01 4.25 9.91
C LEU A 96 11.76 4.53 8.61
N GLN A 97 12.58 3.57 8.15
CA GLN A 97 13.23 3.67 6.85
C GLN A 97 12.20 3.75 5.71
N ALA A 98 11.14 2.94 5.76
CA ALA A 98 10.07 2.99 4.77
C ALA A 98 9.37 4.37 4.76
N ALA A 99 9.13 4.96 5.93
CA ALA A 99 8.56 6.30 6.06
C ALA A 99 9.51 7.40 5.53
N GLN A 100 10.83 7.27 5.75
CA GLN A 100 11.83 8.16 5.16
C GLN A 100 11.82 8.10 3.63
N MET A 101 11.63 6.91 3.05
CA MET A 101 11.50 6.76 1.60
C MET A 101 10.24 7.44 1.08
N VAL A 102 9.09 7.27 1.75
CA VAL A 102 7.85 7.98 1.42
C VAL A 102 8.07 9.50 1.47
N GLN A 103 8.68 10.00 2.54
CA GLN A 103 8.99 11.42 2.69
C GLN A 103 9.81 11.98 1.52
N LYS A 104 10.81 11.22 1.03
CA LYS A 104 11.61 11.62 -0.13
C LYS A 104 10.79 11.64 -1.42
N LEU A 105 10.00 10.59 -1.65
CA LEU A 105 9.16 10.42 -2.85
C LEU A 105 8.00 11.43 -2.91
N LEU A 106 7.56 11.98 -1.78
CA LEU A 106 6.59 13.07 -1.77
C LEU A 106 7.09 14.30 -2.54
N THR A 107 8.40 14.58 -2.56
CA THR A 107 8.96 15.70 -3.34
C THR A 107 8.67 15.55 -4.83
N GLU A 108 8.93 14.35 -5.39
CA GLU A 108 8.62 14.06 -6.79
C GLU A 108 7.11 14.09 -7.02
N THR A 109 6.34 13.52 -6.10
CA THR A 109 4.88 13.47 -6.19
C THR A 109 4.27 14.87 -6.26
N VAL A 110 4.72 15.79 -5.41
CA VAL A 110 4.31 17.21 -5.44
C VAL A 110 4.58 17.81 -6.82
N GLN A 111 5.80 17.67 -7.32
CA GLN A 111 6.18 18.24 -8.62
C GLN A 111 5.33 17.65 -9.77
N ARG A 112 4.98 16.37 -9.69
CA ARG A 112 4.11 15.69 -10.66
C ARG A 112 2.68 16.22 -10.60
N MET A 113 2.15 16.45 -9.41
CA MET A 113 0.81 17.01 -9.23
C MET A 113 0.72 18.44 -9.77
N GLU A 114 1.76 19.26 -9.57
CA GLU A 114 1.82 20.63 -10.12
C GLU A 114 1.92 20.65 -11.66
N ASN A 115 2.52 19.63 -12.26
CA ASN A 115 2.62 19.51 -13.71
C ASN A 115 1.41 18.83 -14.35
N LEU A 116 0.54 18.20 -13.55
CA LEU A 116 -0.61 17.45 -14.04
C LEU A 116 -1.55 18.28 -14.94
N PRO A 117 -1.91 19.54 -14.60
CA PRO A 117 -2.76 20.37 -15.46
C PRO A 117 -2.14 20.58 -16.85
N LEU A 118 -0.83 20.82 -16.91
CA LEU A 118 -0.12 21.01 -18.18
C LEU A 118 -0.11 19.71 -19.00
N ASP A 119 0.13 18.57 -18.35
CA ASP A 119 0.12 17.27 -19.03
C ASP A 119 -1.28 16.96 -19.61
N LEU A 120 -2.34 17.25 -18.86
CA LEU A 120 -3.73 17.10 -19.33
C LEU A 120 -4.04 18.04 -20.50
N GLN A 121 -3.68 19.33 -20.40
CA GLN A 121 -3.93 20.33 -21.45
C GLN A 121 -3.16 20.05 -22.74
N THR A 122 -1.97 19.44 -22.63
CA THR A 122 -1.11 19.12 -23.78
C THR A 122 -1.34 17.73 -24.36
N GLY A 123 -2.37 17.00 -23.88
CA GLY A 123 -2.71 15.66 -24.37
C GLY A 123 -1.67 14.59 -24.02
N LYS A 124 -0.88 14.80 -22.96
CA LYS A 124 0.12 13.87 -22.44
C LYS A 124 -0.53 12.89 -21.46
N ASP A 125 -1.55 12.18 -21.94
CA ASP A 125 -2.41 11.31 -21.12
C ASP A 125 -1.61 10.25 -20.35
N ARG A 126 -0.53 9.74 -20.96
CA ARG A 126 0.35 8.77 -20.31
C ARG A 126 1.06 9.37 -19.10
N GLN A 127 1.64 10.55 -19.23
CA GLN A 127 2.34 11.23 -18.14
C GLN A 127 1.37 11.62 -17.03
N ALA A 128 0.17 12.09 -17.39
CA ALA A 128 -0.89 12.38 -16.43
C ALA A 128 -1.27 11.13 -15.61
N MET A 129 -1.45 9.98 -16.28
CA MET A 129 -1.74 8.71 -15.63
C MET A 129 -0.60 8.26 -14.72
N GLU A 130 0.65 8.35 -15.18
CA GLU A 130 1.84 8.01 -14.38
C GLU A 130 1.91 8.87 -13.10
N SER A 131 1.58 10.16 -13.19
CA SER A 131 1.53 11.08 -12.04
C SER A 131 0.47 10.66 -11.02
N LEU A 132 -0.76 10.35 -11.46
CA LEU A 132 -1.84 9.89 -10.59
C LEU A 132 -1.52 8.53 -9.95
N GLN A 133 -0.89 7.62 -10.71
CA GLN A 133 -0.47 6.32 -10.22
C GLN A 133 0.62 6.47 -9.15
N LEU A 134 1.65 7.30 -9.38
CA LEU A 134 2.68 7.58 -8.39
C LEU A 134 2.04 8.09 -7.09
N PHE A 135 1.19 9.11 -7.18
CA PHE A 135 0.50 9.66 -6.03
C PHE A 135 -0.29 8.59 -5.25
N THR A 136 -1.07 7.76 -5.96
CA THR A 136 -1.85 6.69 -5.33
C THR A 136 -0.95 5.67 -4.61
N VAL A 137 0.16 5.26 -5.23
CA VAL A 137 1.13 4.33 -4.63
C VAL A 137 1.76 4.92 -3.37
N ILE A 138 2.21 6.18 -3.41
CA ILE A 138 2.84 6.83 -2.27
C ILE A 138 1.85 7.01 -1.11
N MET A 139 0.61 7.41 -1.40
CA MET A 139 -0.42 7.55 -0.38
C MET A 139 -0.82 6.20 0.22
N GLY A 140 -1.01 5.16 -0.61
CA GLY A 140 -1.30 3.80 -0.13
C GLY A 140 -0.21 3.28 0.79
N LYS A 141 1.07 3.50 0.44
CA LYS A 141 2.21 3.16 1.29
C LYS A 141 2.19 3.92 2.62
N LEU A 142 1.94 5.22 2.59
CA LEU A 142 1.84 6.00 3.82
C LEU A 142 0.74 5.45 4.74
N PHE A 143 -0.45 5.16 4.22
CA PHE A 143 -1.56 4.63 5.03
C PHE A 143 -1.22 3.29 5.70
N ARG A 144 -0.47 2.41 5.03
CA ARG A 144 0.02 1.15 5.63
C ARG A 144 1.06 1.38 6.73
N LEU A 145 1.89 2.42 6.60
CA LEU A 145 2.92 2.74 7.59
C LEU A 145 2.37 3.37 8.87
N LEU A 146 1.27 4.13 8.82
CA LEU A 146 0.69 4.78 10.00
C LEU A 146 0.43 3.83 11.19
N PRO A 147 -0.24 2.66 11.03
CA PRO A 147 -0.43 1.73 12.14
C PRO A 147 0.90 1.11 12.63
N LEU A 148 1.91 0.97 11.77
CA LEU A 148 3.23 0.46 12.13
C LEU A 148 4.01 1.47 12.97
N LEU A 149 4.03 2.73 12.52
CA LEU A 149 4.63 3.83 13.28
C LEU A 149 3.94 4.00 14.64
N SER A 150 2.60 3.91 14.67
CA SER A 150 1.85 3.96 15.93
C SER A 150 2.18 2.80 16.87
N PHE A 151 2.45 1.60 16.34
CA PHE A 151 2.89 0.45 17.14
C PHE A 151 4.29 0.68 17.74
N MET A 152 5.16 1.42 17.05
CA MET A 152 6.47 1.86 17.53
C MET A 152 6.39 3.08 18.48
N GLU A 153 5.19 3.45 18.96
CA GLU A 153 4.93 4.62 19.81
C GLU A 153 5.30 5.97 19.16
N ILE A 154 5.44 6.00 17.82
CA ILE A 154 5.65 7.24 17.06
C ILE A 154 4.30 7.95 16.92
N LYS A 155 4.26 9.17 17.43
CA LYS A 155 3.07 10.04 17.41
C LYS A 155 2.78 10.56 16.01
N THR A 156 1.73 10.04 15.38
CA THR A 156 1.29 10.40 14.02
C THR A 156 0.06 11.32 14.02
N GLU A 157 -0.36 11.83 15.19
CA GLU A 157 -1.57 12.65 15.34
C GLU A 157 -1.53 13.93 14.52
N THR A 158 -0.33 14.50 14.31
CA THR A 158 -0.10 15.67 13.47
C THR A 158 -0.42 15.41 12.00
N LEU A 159 -0.40 14.16 11.55
CA LEU A 159 -0.71 13.77 10.17
C LEU A 159 -2.22 13.60 9.94
N LYS A 160 -2.99 13.32 11.01
CA LYS A 160 -4.39 12.91 10.88
C LYS A 160 -5.24 13.94 10.16
N SER A 161 -5.15 15.22 10.53
CA SER A 161 -5.94 16.27 9.89
C SER A 161 -5.59 16.44 8.41
N LEU A 162 -4.29 16.38 8.07
CA LEU A 162 -3.81 16.48 6.69
C LEU A 162 -4.34 15.31 5.84
N LEU A 163 -4.31 14.10 6.39
CA LEU A 163 -4.80 12.90 5.71
C LEU A 163 -6.33 12.92 5.51
N GLU A 164 -7.08 13.44 6.49
CA GLU A 164 -8.53 13.64 6.36
C GLU A 164 -8.87 14.67 5.28
N GLU A 165 -8.10 15.76 5.17
CA GLU A 165 -8.27 16.75 4.11
C GLU A 165 -7.96 16.17 2.72
N ILE A 166 -6.83 15.47 2.58
CA ILE A 166 -6.47 14.78 1.33
C ILE A 166 -7.56 13.77 0.97
N GLY A 167 -8.08 13.01 1.94
CA GLY A 167 -9.16 12.05 1.74
C GLY A 167 -10.44 12.64 1.13
N LYS A 168 -10.81 13.87 1.51
CA LYS A 168 -11.96 14.57 0.92
C LYS A 168 -11.69 14.98 -0.52
N ILE A 169 -10.51 15.55 -0.77
CA ILE A 169 -10.09 16.00 -2.10
C ILE A 169 -9.98 14.82 -3.07
N LEU A 170 -9.55 13.66 -2.59
CA LEU A 170 -9.50 12.42 -3.39
C LEU A 170 -10.87 12.02 -3.94
N GLN A 171 -11.96 12.21 -3.17
CA GLN A 171 -13.31 11.91 -3.64
C GLN A 171 -13.75 12.88 -4.74
N GLU A 172 -13.40 14.16 -4.60
CA GLU A 172 -13.66 15.17 -5.63
C GLU A 172 -12.82 14.92 -6.89
N LEU A 173 -11.54 14.56 -6.73
CA LEU A 173 -10.64 14.22 -7.83
C LEU A 173 -11.15 13.03 -8.62
N LEU A 174 -11.59 11.97 -7.93
CA LEU A 174 -12.18 10.79 -8.57
C LEU A 174 -13.45 11.16 -9.33
N SER A 175 -14.33 11.96 -8.74
CA SER A 175 -15.57 12.41 -9.38
C SER A 175 -15.28 13.25 -10.63
N ALA A 176 -14.30 14.15 -10.58
CA ALA A 176 -13.86 14.96 -11.70
C ALA A 176 -13.26 14.09 -12.83
N TYR A 177 -12.44 13.10 -12.45
CA TYR A 177 -11.84 12.17 -13.40
C TYR A 177 -12.89 11.32 -14.13
N GLU A 178 -13.86 10.76 -13.40
CA GLU A 178 -14.98 10.00 -13.97
C GLU A 178 -15.86 10.84 -14.89
N ALA A 179 -16.07 12.12 -14.56
CA ALA A 179 -16.75 13.09 -15.39
C ALA A 179 -15.93 13.58 -16.60
N LYS A 180 -14.66 13.16 -16.70
CA LYS A 180 -13.68 13.64 -17.70
C LYS A 180 -13.48 15.16 -17.65
N ASP A 181 -13.66 15.76 -16.48
CA ASP A 181 -13.42 17.18 -16.26
C ASP A 181 -11.93 17.42 -16.00
N THR A 182 -11.15 17.50 -17.08
CA THR A 182 -9.70 17.65 -17.00
C THR A 182 -9.27 18.99 -16.40
N VAL A 183 -10.13 20.02 -16.45
CA VAL A 183 -9.85 21.32 -15.83
C VAL A 183 -9.92 21.16 -14.32
N LEU A 184 -11.02 20.61 -13.81
CA LEU A 184 -11.17 20.39 -12.37
C LEU A 184 -10.14 19.40 -11.81
N VAL A 185 -9.79 18.33 -12.55
CA VAL A 185 -8.71 17.41 -12.16
C VAL A 185 -7.38 18.16 -12.02
N GLY A 186 -7.07 19.07 -12.96
CA GLY A 186 -5.89 19.91 -12.89
C GLY A 186 -5.91 20.83 -11.66
N ASP A 187 -7.01 21.56 -11.46
CA ASP A 187 -7.14 22.52 -10.36
C ASP A 187 -7.01 21.83 -8.99
N LEU A 188 -7.66 20.67 -8.81
CA LEU A 188 -7.56 19.87 -7.59
C LEU A 188 -6.12 19.39 -7.36
N ALA A 189 -5.42 18.95 -8.41
CA ALA A 189 -4.05 18.49 -8.28
C ALA A 189 -3.08 19.62 -7.90
N GLU A 190 -3.16 20.77 -8.58
CA GLU A 190 -2.25 21.89 -8.40
C GLU A 190 -2.52 22.68 -7.12
N TYR A 191 -3.77 23.04 -6.84
CA TYR A 191 -4.11 23.97 -5.77
C TYR A 191 -4.57 23.29 -4.48
N GLU A 192 -5.04 22.04 -4.54
CA GLU A 192 -5.54 21.34 -3.35
C GLU A 192 -4.60 20.21 -2.89
N ILE A 193 -4.20 19.32 -3.80
CA ILE A 193 -3.39 18.14 -3.46
C ILE A 193 -1.92 18.52 -3.24
N ALA A 194 -1.28 19.18 -4.20
CA ALA A 194 0.15 19.48 -4.13
C ALA A 194 0.56 20.25 -2.85
N PRO A 195 -0.16 21.31 -2.41
CA PRO A 195 0.17 22.01 -1.17
C PRO A 195 0.06 21.12 0.07
N ARG A 196 -0.95 20.24 0.13
CA ARG A 196 -1.14 19.32 1.25
C ARG A 196 -0.08 18.22 1.28
N LEU A 197 0.37 17.76 0.12
CA LEU A 197 1.51 16.83 0.04
C LEU A 197 2.82 17.48 0.54
N ARG A 198 3.03 18.79 0.31
CA ARG A 198 4.15 19.53 0.92
C ARG A 198 4.01 19.60 2.44
N SER A 199 2.83 19.96 2.94
CA SER A 199 2.59 19.98 4.40
C SER A 199 2.76 18.59 5.03
N LEU A 200 2.35 17.53 4.33
CA LEU A 200 2.54 16.15 4.74
C LEU A 200 4.02 15.77 4.79
N GLN A 201 4.80 16.17 3.80
CA GLN A 201 6.25 15.98 3.77
C GLN A 201 6.95 16.66 4.95
N GLU A 202 6.58 17.91 5.26
CA GLU A 202 7.11 18.67 6.38
C GLU A 202 6.73 18.03 7.72
N ALA A 203 5.48 17.57 7.86
CA ALA A 203 4.99 16.93 9.07
C ALA A 203 5.62 15.53 9.30
N LEU A 204 5.98 14.82 8.23
CA LEU A 204 6.70 13.54 8.32
C LEU A 204 8.16 13.72 8.74
N ALA A 205 8.81 14.83 8.37
CA ALA A 205 10.24 15.07 8.62
C ALA A 205 10.69 14.85 10.08
N PRO A 206 10.04 15.43 11.11
CA PRO A 206 10.46 15.21 12.50
C PRO A 206 10.21 13.77 12.98
N LEU A 207 9.20 13.08 12.43
CA LEU A 207 8.86 11.70 12.79
C LEU A 207 9.94 10.73 12.31
N THR A 208 10.53 11.03 11.15
CA THR A 208 11.54 10.18 10.52
C THR A 208 12.97 10.57 10.87
N ALA A 209 13.21 11.78 11.39
CA ALA A 209 14.52 12.27 11.81
C ALA A 209 14.94 11.82 13.22
N SER A 210 14.01 11.33 14.04
CA SER A 210 14.24 10.97 15.44
C SER A 210 14.79 9.55 15.64
N SER A 211 15.51 9.01 14.64
CA SER A 211 16.09 7.65 14.65
C SER A 211 17.60 7.71 14.73
#